data_AF-A0A6N9U9B9-F1
#
_entry.id   AF-A0A6N9U9B9-F1
#
_cell.length_a   1.000
_cell.length_b   1.000
_cell.length_c   1.000
_cell.angle_alpha   90.00
_cell.angle_beta   90.00
_cell.angle_gamma   90.00
#
_symmetry.space_group_name_H-M   'P 1'
#
loop_
_entity.id
_entity.type
_entity.pdbx_description
1 polymer ?
#
loop_
_entity_poly.entity_id
_entity_poly.type
_entity_poly.pdbx_seq_one_letter_code
_entity_poly.pdbx_strand_id
1 'polypeptide(L)'
;MDQCTAVTLFSAPRHLAIIPEFAEPSYLLCELGEHGNGDHARCLSDDGVKGGAVWFRWTDDGWTKIVALPWCTGVDSRGDACTLFADHSPEHSWDVTDPTREAMMRQYAKEHPHLFPEGDPD
;
A
#
# COMPACT_ATOMS: atom_id res chain seq x y z
N MET A 1 6.53 -6.50 10.07
CA MET A 1 5.26 -7.26 10.09
C MET A 1 4.94 -7.65 8.66
N ASP A 2 4.39 -8.83 8.40
CA ASP A 2 3.99 -9.19 7.03
C ASP A 2 2.77 -8.40 6.58
N GLN A 3 2.62 -8.19 5.28
CA GLN A 3 1.47 -7.50 4.71
C GLN A 3 0.18 -8.30 4.91
N CYS A 4 -0.91 -7.60 5.24
CA CYS A 4 -2.23 -8.18 5.32
C CYS A 4 -2.64 -8.79 3.97
N THR A 5 -3.16 -10.02 4.00
CA THR A 5 -3.53 -10.78 2.80
C THR A 5 -4.97 -10.57 2.35
N ALA A 6 -5.71 -9.67 3.01
CA ALA A 6 -7.09 -9.37 2.66
C ALA A 6 -7.18 -8.74 1.26
N VAL A 7 -8.08 -9.31 0.44
CA VAL A 7 -8.36 -8.83 -0.91
C VAL A 7 -9.84 -8.52 -1.06
N THR A 8 -10.15 -7.53 -1.89
CA THR A 8 -11.53 -7.18 -2.23
C THR A 8 -11.65 -6.77 -3.69
N LEU A 9 -12.85 -6.94 -4.25
CA LEU A 9 -13.16 -6.46 -5.60
C LEU A 9 -13.57 -5.00 -5.52
N PHE A 10 -12.77 -4.13 -6.13
CA PHE A 10 -13.15 -2.75 -6.38
C PHE A 10 -13.86 -2.64 -7.73
N SER A 11 -15.07 -2.10 -7.70
CA SER A 11 -15.80 -1.69 -8.87
C SER A 11 -16.19 -0.22 -8.70
N ALA A 12 -15.63 0.62 -9.56
CA ALA A 12 -15.79 2.06 -9.41
C ALA A 12 -17.27 2.45 -9.58
N PRO A 13 -17.79 3.33 -8.72
CA PRO A 13 -19.04 4.01 -8.99
C PRO A 13 -18.99 4.69 -10.36
N ARG A 14 -20.12 4.77 -11.08
CA ARG A 14 -20.20 5.33 -12.43
C ARG A 14 -19.50 6.68 -12.63
N HIS A 15 -19.52 7.54 -11.62
CA HIS A 15 -18.90 8.87 -11.68
C HIS A 15 -17.37 8.85 -11.54
N LEU A 16 -16.78 7.75 -11.06
CA LEU A 16 -15.34 7.53 -11.00
C LEU A 16 -14.83 6.66 -12.15
N ALA A 17 -15.70 5.88 -12.81
CA ALA A 17 -15.33 5.08 -13.98
C ALA A 17 -14.85 5.91 -15.20
N ILE A 18 -14.98 7.24 -15.15
CA ILE A 18 -14.39 8.15 -16.13
C ILE A 18 -12.86 8.29 -15.97
N ILE A 19 -12.33 7.90 -14.81
CA ILE A 19 -10.89 7.85 -14.53
C ILE A 19 -10.38 6.52 -15.10
N PRO A 20 -9.49 6.51 -16.11
CA PRO A 20 -9.05 5.29 -16.78
C PRO A 20 -8.53 4.22 -15.82
N GLU A 21 -7.84 4.62 -14.75
CA GLU A 21 -7.30 3.74 -13.72
C GLU A 21 -8.39 2.97 -12.95
N PHE A 22 -9.63 3.48 -12.95
CA PHE A 22 -10.78 2.92 -12.23
C PHE A 22 -11.90 2.44 -13.17
N ALA A 23 -11.69 2.46 -14.49
CA ALA A 23 -12.73 2.14 -15.46
C ALA A 23 -13.17 0.66 -15.38
N GLU A 24 -12.22 -0.24 -15.13
CA GLU A 24 -12.46 -1.67 -15.05
C GLU A 24 -12.39 -2.18 -13.59
N PRO A 25 -13.23 -3.17 -13.22
CA PRO A 25 -13.13 -3.80 -11.91
C PRO A 25 -11.75 -4.41 -11.67
N SER A 26 -11.21 -4.24 -10.48
CA SER A 26 -9.88 -4.73 -10.09
C SER A 26 -9.87 -5.31 -8.69
N TYR A 27 -9.02 -6.30 -8.45
CA TYR A 27 -8.79 -6.82 -7.11
C TYR A 27 -7.75 -5.96 -6.40
N LEU A 28 -8.11 -5.46 -5.23
CA LEU A 28 -7.24 -4.66 -4.37
C LEU A 28 -6.75 -5.52 -3.21
N LEU A 29 -5.44 -5.50 -2.98
CA LEU A 29 -4.78 -6.08 -1.81
C LEU A 29 -4.60 -5.01 -0.73
N CYS A 30 -4.84 -5.36 0.53
CA CYS A 30 -4.59 -4.48 1.67
C CYS A 30 -3.10 -4.09 1.75
N GLU A 31 -2.80 -2.81 1.94
CA GLU A 31 -1.43 -2.29 2.09
C GLU A 31 -0.95 -2.26 3.55
N LEU A 32 -1.85 -2.50 4.50
CA LEU A 32 -1.50 -2.48 5.92
C LEU A 32 -0.74 -3.75 6.31
N GLY A 33 0.01 -3.68 7.41
CA GLY A 33 0.55 -4.86 8.06
C GLY A 33 -0.57 -5.79 8.57
N GLU A 34 -0.23 -7.05 8.83
CA GLU A 34 -1.15 -8.02 9.45
C GLU A 34 -1.80 -7.46 10.72
N HIS A 35 -3.11 -7.30 10.67
CA HIS A 35 -3.92 -6.89 11.80
C HIS A 35 -5.05 -7.90 12.02
N GLY A 36 -5.68 -7.85 13.19
CA GLY A 36 -6.91 -8.62 13.45
C GLY A 36 -8.09 -8.11 12.61
N ASN A 37 -9.32 -8.44 13.01
CA ASN A 37 -10.51 -7.85 12.40
C ASN A 37 -10.44 -6.32 12.44
N GLY A 38 -10.67 -5.67 11.30
CA GLY A 38 -10.50 -4.24 11.21
C GLY A 38 -10.72 -3.64 9.82
N ASP A 39 -10.34 -2.37 9.72
CA ASP A 39 -10.40 -1.58 8.50
C ASP A 39 -9.17 -1.84 7.64
N HIS A 40 -9.39 -2.46 6.48
CA HIS A 40 -8.40 -2.63 5.43
C HIS A 40 -8.32 -1.37 4.55
N ALA A 41 -7.18 -1.19 3.87
CA ALA A 41 -6.97 -0.02 3.04
C ALA A 41 -6.04 -0.31 1.84
N ARG A 42 -6.34 0.34 0.70
CA ARG A 42 -5.50 0.40 -0.49
C ARG A 42 -5.51 1.83 -1.03
N CYS A 43 -4.33 2.36 -1.33
CA CYS A 43 -4.17 3.63 -2.01
C CYS A 43 -4.59 3.48 -3.48
N LEU A 44 -5.53 4.31 -3.93
CA LEU A 44 -6.00 4.33 -5.31
C LEU A 44 -5.22 5.33 -6.16
N SER A 45 -4.93 6.50 -5.59
CA SER A 45 -4.16 7.55 -6.28
C SER A 45 -3.58 8.54 -5.27
N ASP A 46 -2.37 9.01 -5.53
CA ASP A 46 -1.82 10.22 -4.89
C ASP A 46 -2.68 11.43 -5.28
N ASP A 47 -3.00 12.30 -4.31
CA ASP A 47 -3.73 13.53 -4.59
C ASP A 47 -2.87 14.62 -5.23
N GLY A 48 -1.55 14.42 -5.30
CA GLY A 48 -0.57 15.15 -6.10
C GLY A 48 -0.35 16.64 -5.75
N VAL A 49 -1.24 17.23 -4.94
CA VAL A 49 -1.27 18.67 -4.65
C VAL A 49 -1.75 19.01 -3.24
N LYS A 50 -2.38 18.08 -2.51
CA LYS A 50 -3.00 18.36 -1.20
C LYS A 50 -2.35 17.61 -0.04
N GLY A 51 -1.24 16.91 -0.28
CA GLY A 51 -0.47 16.26 0.76
C GLY A 51 -1.18 15.01 1.30
N GLY A 52 -1.93 14.32 0.45
CA GLY A 52 -2.65 13.11 0.78
C GLY A 52 -2.87 12.19 -0.41
N ALA A 53 -3.77 11.24 -0.24
CA ALA A 53 -4.15 10.30 -1.28
C ALA A 53 -5.63 9.96 -1.18
N VAL A 54 -6.16 9.42 -2.27
CA VAL A 54 -7.46 8.77 -2.32
C VAL A 54 -7.27 7.31 -1.96
N TRP A 55 -8.02 6.86 -0.95
CA TRP A 55 -7.95 5.52 -0.40
C TRP A 55 -9.28 4.80 -0.60
N PHE A 56 -9.19 3.53 -0.99
CA PHE A 56 -10.27 2.58 -0.82
C PHE A 56 -10.12 1.88 0.52
N ARG A 57 -11.16 1.94 1.35
CA ARG A 57 -11.19 1.27 2.64
C ARG A 57 -12.36 0.31 2.70
N TRP A 58 -12.14 -0.83 3.32
CA TRP A 58 -13.17 -1.85 3.51
C TRP A 58 -12.99 -2.59 4.82
N THR A 59 -14.02 -3.29 5.24
CA THR A 59 -14.04 -4.10 6.46
C THR A 59 -14.44 -5.53 6.12
N ASP A 60 -14.18 -6.46 7.05
CA ASP A 60 -14.52 -7.87 6.87
C ASP A 60 -16.03 -8.13 6.71
N ASP A 61 -16.88 -7.24 7.23
CA ASP A 61 -18.34 -7.30 7.10
C ASP A 61 -18.89 -6.71 5.78
N GLY A 62 -18.00 -6.27 4.88
CA GLY A 62 -18.33 -5.82 3.53
C GLY A 62 -18.69 -4.34 3.40
N TRP A 63 -18.55 -3.54 4.46
CA TRP A 63 -18.63 -2.09 4.31
C TRP A 63 -17.42 -1.58 3.50
N THR A 64 -17.67 -0.60 2.63
CA THR A 64 -16.64 -0.01 1.76
C THR A 64 -16.79 1.50 1.69
N LYS A 65 -15.69 2.22 1.55
CA LYS A 65 -15.67 3.66 1.28
C LYS A 65 -14.48 4.06 0.41
N ILE A 66 -14.67 5.14 -0.35
CA ILE A 66 -13.59 5.89 -0.99
C ILE A 66 -13.44 7.20 -0.23
N VAL A 67 -12.23 7.52 0.22
CA VAL A 67 -11.97 8.69 1.06
C VAL A 67 -10.62 9.31 0.74
N ALA A 68 -10.55 10.64 0.71
CA ALA A 68 -9.29 11.37 0.67
C ALA A 68 -8.75 11.51 2.09
N LEU A 69 -7.52 11.05 2.33
CA LEU A 69 -6.85 11.13 3.63
C LEU A 69 -5.45 11.73 3.45
N PRO A 70 -4.98 12.56 4.41
CA PRO A 70 -3.63 13.08 4.37
C PRO A 70 -2.60 11.95 4.51
N TRP A 71 -1.40 12.16 3.98
CA TRP A 71 -0.28 11.25 4.20
C TRP A 71 0.12 11.23 5.69
N CYS A 72 0.66 10.09 6.13
CA CYS A 72 1.34 10.00 7.41
C CYS A 72 2.58 10.91 7.40
N THR A 73 2.84 11.56 8.52
CA THR A 73 4.00 12.47 8.68
C THR A 73 5.26 11.76 9.17
N GLY A 74 5.17 10.44 9.39
CA GLY A 74 6.30 9.62 9.79
C GLY A 74 7.39 9.62 8.72
N VAL A 75 8.63 9.70 9.18
CA VAL A 75 9.84 9.61 8.36
C VAL A 75 10.79 8.65 9.06
N ASP A 76 11.39 7.73 8.31
CA ASP A 76 12.35 6.77 8.87
C ASP A 76 13.73 7.41 9.13
N SER A 77 14.67 6.62 9.65
CA SER A 77 16.04 7.08 9.93
C SER A 77 16.85 7.52 8.68
N ARG A 78 16.41 7.12 7.49
CA ARG A 78 17.05 7.43 6.20
C ARG A 78 16.41 8.63 5.51
N GLY A 79 15.32 9.17 6.07
CA GLY A 79 14.57 10.27 5.49
C GLY A 79 13.43 9.84 4.56
N ASP A 80 13.14 8.53 4.46
CA ASP A 80 12.04 8.01 3.65
C ASP A 80 10.70 8.24 4.37
N ALA A 81 9.74 8.81 3.65
CA ALA A 81 8.42 9.13 4.19
C ALA A 81 7.49 7.89 4.21
N CYS A 82 6.58 7.86 5.18
CA CYS A 82 5.58 6.81 5.27
C CYS A 82 4.57 6.96 4.13
N THR A 83 4.34 5.87 3.39
CA THR A 83 3.43 5.85 2.23
C THR A 83 2.00 5.44 2.60
N LEU A 84 1.63 5.52 3.88
CA LEU A 84 0.27 5.25 4.37
C LEU A 84 -0.46 6.54 4.76
N PHE A 85 -1.78 6.48 4.90
CA PHE A 85 -2.59 7.61 5.37
C PHE A 85 -2.35 7.92 6.85
N ALA A 86 -2.57 9.16 7.29
CA ALA A 86 -2.47 9.52 8.70
C ALA A 86 -3.45 8.70 9.57
N ASP A 87 -3.00 8.26 10.74
CA ASP A 87 -3.75 7.38 11.66
C ASP A 87 -3.94 5.94 11.13
N HIS A 88 -3.00 5.45 10.32
CA HIS A 88 -2.90 4.02 9.99
C HIS A 88 -2.52 3.21 11.25
N SER A 89 -3.07 2.01 11.37
CA SER A 89 -2.73 1.07 12.47
C SER A 89 -1.48 0.25 12.15
N PRO A 90 -0.75 -0.22 13.17
CA PRO A 90 0.18 0.56 13.98
C PRO A 90 1.57 0.73 13.33
N GLU A 91 1.94 -0.12 12.36
CA GLU A 91 3.21 -0.06 11.66
C GLU A 91 3.23 0.99 10.55
N HIS A 92 4.36 1.67 10.38
CA HIS A 92 4.61 2.49 9.20
C HIS A 92 4.88 1.61 7.97
N SER A 93 4.77 2.18 6.77
CA SER A 93 4.94 1.42 5.51
C SER A 93 6.28 0.68 5.42
N TRP A 94 7.35 1.24 5.99
CA TRP A 94 8.67 0.61 6.01
C TRP A 94 8.78 -0.57 6.97
N ASP A 95 7.86 -0.71 7.92
CA ASP A 95 7.78 -1.83 8.86
C ASP A 95 6.91 -2.98 8.30
N VAL A 96 6.27 -2.78 7.14
CA VAL A 96 5.41 -3.76 6.46
C VAL A 96 6.18 -4.46 5.34
N THR A 97 6.31 -5.78 5.46
CA THR A 97 6.98 -6.65 4.49
C THR A 97 5.94 -7.25 3.55
N ASP A 98 6.04 -6.98 2.26
CA ASP A 98 5.32 -7.75 1.23
C ASP A 98 6.12 -9.04 0.94
N PRO A 99 5.64 -10.24 1.34
CA PRO A 99 6.38 -11.48 1.14
C PRO A 99 6.55 -11.84 -0.33
N THR A 100 5.63 -11.41 -1.20
CA THR A 100 5.70 -11.62 -2.65
C THR A 100 6.81 -10.77 -3.23
N ARG A 101 6.86 -9.48 -2.88
CA ARG A 101 7.94 -8.59 -3.30
C ARG A 101 9.30 -9.08 -2.82
N GLU A 102 9.43 -9.49 -1.57
CA GLU A 102 10.68 -10.07 -1.04
C GLU A 102 11.11 -11.34 -1.76
N ALA A 103 10.17 -12.22 -2.10
CA ALA A 103 10.47 -13.41 -2.89
C ALA A 103 10.93 -13.05 -4.32
N MET A 104 10.25 -12.09 -4.96
CA MET A 104 10.64 -11.58 -6.28
C MET A 104 12.01 -10.91 -6.26
N MET A 105 12.29 -10.06 -5.28
CA MET A 105 13.59 -9.38 -5.14
C MET A 105 14.72 -10.37 -4.88
N ARG A 106 14.50 -11.41 -4.05
CA ARG A 106 15.47 -12.49 -3.86
C ARG A 106 15.74 -13.27 -5.14
N GLN A 107 14.71 -13.53 -5.94
CA GLN A 107 14.89 -14.20 -7.23
C GLN A 107 15.65 -13.29 -8.21
N TYR A 108 15.27 -12.02 -8.28
CA TYR A 108 15.91 -11.02 -9.13
C TYR A 108 17.40 -10.84 -8.78
N ALA A 109 17.74 -10.82 -7.49
CA ALA A 109 19.13 -10.74 -7.03
C ALA A 109 19.96 -11.97 -7.43
N LYS A 110 19.39 -13.19 -7.41
CA LYS A 110 20.06 -14.40 -7.90
C LYS A 110 20.34 -14.34 -9.40
N GLU A 111 19.43 -13.77 -10.17
CA GLU A 111 19.55 -13.63 -11.62
C GLU A 111 20.51 -12.50 -12.02
N HIS A 112 20.61 -11.46 -11.19
CA HIS A 112 21.39 -10.24 -11.47
C HIS A 112 22.34 -9.85 -10.33
N PRO A 113 23.33 -10.69 -9.97
CA PRO A 113 24.20 -10.44 -8.82
C PRO A 113 25.04 -9.15 -8.94
N HIS A 114 25.32 -8.69 -10.16
CA HIS A 114 26.06 -7.44 -10.40
C HIS A 114 25.32 -6.17 -9.99
N LEU A 115 23.99 -6.23 -9.81
CA LEU A 115 23.18 -5.11 -9.31
C LEU A 115 23.14 -5.05 -7.78
N PHE A 116 23.57 -6.12 -7.11
CA PHE A 116 23.58 -6.26 -5.66
C PHE A 116 24.95 -6.73 -5.16
N PRO A 117 26.03 -5.94 -5.38
CA PRO A 117 27.35 -6.30 -4.90
C PRO A 117 27.32 -6.43 -3.37
N GLU A 118 27.80 -7.56 -2.84
CA GLU A 118 27.94 -7.75 -1.41
C GLU A 118 29.02 -6.81 -0.88
N GLY A 119 28.61 -5.74 -0.20
CA GLY A 119 29.49 -4.83 0.54
C GLY A 119 29.57 -3.42 -0.03
N ASP A 120 28.81 -2.51 0.58
CA ASP A 120 29.36 -1.21 0.97
C ASP A 120 28.97 -1.00 2.45
N PRO A 121 29.87 -1.30 3.41
CA PRO A 121 29.61 -0.99 4.81
C PRO A 121 29.77 0.52 5.01
N ASP A 122 28.68 1.20 5.34
CA ASP A 122 28.72 2.53 5.98
C ASP A 122 29.03 2.36 7.48
#